data_AF-A0A649Y9Z5-F1
#
_entry.id   AF-A0A649Y9Z5-F1
#
_cell.length_a   1.000
_cell.length_b   1.000
_cell.length_c   1.000
_cell.angle_alpha   90.00
_cell.angle_beta   90.00
_cell.angle_gamma   90.00
#
_symmetry.space_group_name_H-M   'P 1'
#
loop_
_entity.id
_entity.type
_entity.pdbx_description
1 polymer ?
#
loop_
_entity_poly.entity_id
_entity_poly.type
_entity_poly.pdbx_seq_one_letter_code
_entity_poly.pdbx_strand_id
1 'polypeptide(L)'
;WHWVYWDLEIFFDERTGKPSLDLPKIFGIHLFLSGVACFGFGAFHVTGLYGPGIWVSDPYGLTGKVQPVNPAWGVEGFDPFIPGGIASHHIAAGTLGILAGLFHLSVRPPQRLYKGLRMGNIETVLSSSIAAVFFAAFVVAGTMWYGSATTPI
;
A
#
# COMPACT_ATOMS: atom_id res chain seq x y z
N TRP A 1 -3.26 26.70 6.24
CA TRP A 1 -4.47 26.53 7.09
C TRP A 1 -4.13 25.78 8.37
N HIS A 2 -3.75 24.48 8.33
CA HIS A 2 -3.48 23.66 9.53
C HIS A 2 -2.39 24.19 10.48
N TRP A 3 -1.38 24.91 9.98
CA TRP A 3 -0.37 25.55 10.84
C TRP A 3 -0.97 26.66 11.73
N VAL A 4 -1.88 27.45 11.17
CA VAL A 4 -2.51 28.59 11.86
C VAL A 4 -3.58 28.09 12.82
N TYR A 5 -4.40 27.12 12.39
CA TYR A 5 -5.48 26.53 13.17
C TYR A 5 -5.09 25.14 13.70
N TRP A 6 -4.03 25.10 14.51
CA TRP A 6 -3.50 23.84 15.05
C TRP A 6 -4.25 23.36 16.30
N ASP A 7 -4.80 24.30 17.08
CA ASP A 7 -5.48 24.04 18.36
C ASP A 7 -6.95 23.65 18.13
N LEU A 8 -7.15 22.47 17.53
CA LEU A 8 -8.49 21.90 17.28
C LEU A 8 -8.81 20.84 18.33
N GLU A 9 -10.03 20.88 18.84
CA GLU A 9 -10.53 19.97 19.89
C GLU A 9 -10.31 18.48 19.57
N ILE A 10 -10.43 18.09 18.30
CA ILE A 10 -10.23 16.71 17.83
C ILE A 10 -8.83 16.14 18.16
N PHE A 11 -7.83 16.99 18.38
CA PHE A 11 -6.47 16.55 18.71
C PHE A 11 -6.24 16.33 20.21
N PHE A 12 -7.20 16.68 21.08
CA PHE A 12 -7.05 16.61 22.53
C PHE A 12 -7.92 15.50 23.14
N ASP A 13 -7.38 14.75 24.10
CA ASP A 13 -8.16 13.80 24.89
C ASP A 13 -8.94 14.57 25.97
N GLU A 14 -10.27 14.57 25.88
CA GLU A 14 -11.18 15.23 26.84
C GLU A 14 -10.87 14.87 28.32
N ARG A 15 -10.37 13.66 28.58
CA ARG A 15 -10.08 13.20 29.95
C ARG A 15 -8.82 13.81 30.55
N THR A 16 -7.87 14.24 29.71
CA THR A 16 -6.55 14.71 30.15
C THR A 16 -6.23 16.14 29.71
N GLY A 17 -6.97 16.69 28.74
CA GLY A 17 -6.70 17.99 28.14
C GLY A 17 -5.37 18.05 27.38
N LYS A 18 -4.79 16.90 27.02
CA LYS A 18 -3.49 16.81 26.32
C LYS A 18 -3.67 16.33 24.88
N PRO A 19 -2.77 16.74 23.97
CA PRO A 19 -2.74 16.20 22.62
C PRO A 19 -2.59 14.68 22.64
N SER A 20 -3.40 13.97 21.86
CA SER A 20 -3.35 12.51 21.77
C SER A 20 -3.75 12.02 20.39
N LEU A 21 -3.11 10.94 19.94
CA LEU A 21 -3.43 10.26 18.68
C LEU A 21 -3.59 8.77 18.94
N ASP A 22 -4.72 8.20 18.54
CA ASP A 22 -4.95 6.76 18.59
C ASP A 22 -4.29 6.06 17.38
N LEU A 23 -2.95 6.00 17.41
CA LEU A 23 -2.12 5.52 16.29
C LEU A 23 -2.57 4.15 15.73
N PRO A 24 -2.93 3.13 16.55
CA PRO A 24 -3.42 1.86 16.03
C PRO A 24 -4.71 1.98 15.20
N LYS A 25 -5.64 2.86 15.59
CA LYS A 25 -6.87 3.09 14.85
C LYS A 25 -6.61 3.88 13.57
N ILE A 26 -5.77 4.91 13.66
CA ILE A 26 -5.34 5.71 12.49
C ILE A 26 -4.67 4.80 11.44
N PHE A 27 -3.84 3.84 11.88
CA PHE A 27 -3.27 2.82 11.00
C PHE A 27 -4.36 2.01 10.29
N GLY A 28 -5.38 1.53 11.00
CA GLY A 28 -6.50 0.81 10.41
C GLY A 28 -7.25 1.61 9.35
N ILE A 29 -7.49 2.91 9.59
CA ILE A 29 -8.13 3.82 8.62
C ILE A 29 -7.28 3.92 7.34
N HIS A 30 -5.99 4.24 7.48
CA HIS A 30 -5.11 4.41 6.32
C HIS A 30 -4.88 3.09 5.57
N LEU A 31 -4.80 1.96 6.27
CA LEU A 31 -4.64 0.64 5.64
C LEU A 31 -5.90 0.25 4.86
N PHE A 32 -7.09 0.50 5.40
CA PHE A 32 -8.35 0.25 4.70
C PHE A 32 -8.42 1.07 3.40
N LEU A 33 -8.13 2.37 3.48
CA LEU A 33 -8.13 3.26 2.30
C LEU A 33 -7.07 2.84 1.27
N SER A 34 -5.87 2.47 1.72
CA SER A 34 -4.81 1.93 0.86
C SER A 34 -5.23 0.63 0.17
N GLY A 35 -5.95 -0.25 0.88
CA GLY A 35 -6.51 -1.47 0.33
C GLY A 35 -7.54 -1.22 -0.77
N VAL A 36 -8.48 -0.29 -0.54
CA VAL A 36 -9.48 0.13 -1.54
C VAL A 36 -8.80 0.73 -2.77
N ALA A 37 -7.83 1.62 -2.57
CA ALA A 37 -7.09 2.24 -3.67
C ALA A 37 -6.29 1.19 -4.49
N CYS A 38 -5.59 0.28 -3.81
CA CYS A 38 -4.82 -0.80 -4.44
C CYS A 38 -5.71 -1.74 -5.26
N PHE A 39 -6.83 -2.19 -4.67
CA PHE A 39 -7.80 -3.03 -5.36
C PHE A 39 -8.36 -2.32 -6.60
N GLY A 40 -8.80 -1.06 -6.46
CA GLY A 40 -9.36 -0.30 -7.57
C GLY A 40 -8.36 -0.09 -8.71
N PHE A 41 -7.09 0.18 -8.37
CA PHE A 41 -6.03 0.30 -9.38
C PHE A 41 -5.86 -1.01 -10.17
N GLY A 42 -5.73 -2.15 -9.50
CA GLY A 42 -5.61 -3.45 -10.16
C GLY A 42 -6.86 -3.84 -10.96
N ALA A 43 -8.03 -3.73 -10.35
CA ALA A 43 -9.30 -4.23 -10.90
C ALA A 43 -9.84 -3.38 -12.05
N PHE A 44 -9.56 -2.07 -12.09
CA PHE A 44 -10.12 -1.15 -13.08
C PHE A 44 -9.08 -0.54 -14.00
N HIS A 45 -8.00 0.02 -13.44
CA HIS A 45 -7.01 0.75 -14.23
C HIS A 45 -6.13 -0.21 -15.03
N VAL A 46 -5.50 -1.18 -14.36
CA VAL A 46 -4.54 -2.12 -14.98
C VAL A 46 -5.22 -3.10 -15.93
N THR A 47 -6.38 -3.63 -15.54
CA THR A 47 -7.16 -4.56 -16.37
C THR A 47 -7.77 -3.91 -17.61
N GLY A 48 -7.79 -2.57 -17.67
CA GLY A 48 -8.49 -1.83 -18.71
C GLY A 48 -10.02 -1.92 -18.65
N LEU A 49 -10.59 -2.52 -17.60
CA LEU A 49 -12.05 -2.61 -17.43
C LEU A 49 -12.70 -1.23 -17.31
N TYR A 50 -12.03 -0.32 -16.59
CA TYR A 50 -12.43 1.07 -16.46
C TYR A 50 -11.19 1.97 -16.33
N GLY A 51 -10.27 1.81 -17.27
CA GLY A 51 -9.02 2.56 -17.36
C GLY A 51 -8.26 2.20 -18.64
N PRO A 52 -7.09 2.82 -18.87
CA PRO A 52 -6.34 2.64 -20.11
C PRO A 52 -5.54 1.33 -20.19
N GLY A 53 -5.38 0.61 -19.08
CA GLY A 53 -4.38 -0.45 -18.96
C GLY A 53 -2.99 0.11 -18.63
N ILE A 54 -1.94 -0.65 -18.92
CA ILE A 54 -0.54 -0.27 -18.64
C ILE A 54 0.34 -0.48 -19.88
N TRP A 55 1.56 0.07 -19.85
CA TRP A 55 2.54 -0.19 -20.90
C TRP A 55 2.98 -1.66 -20.91
N VAL A 56 3.02 -2.26 -22.10
CA VAL A 56 3.55 -3.59 -22.35
C VAL A 56 4.32 -3.55 -23.68
N SER A 57 5.34 -4.40 -23.83
CA SER A 57 6.11 -4.53 -25.07
C SER A 57 6.39 -5.99 -25.38
N ASP A 58 6.85 -6.27 -26.60
CA ASP A 58 7.46 -7.55 -26.93
C ASP A 58 8.84 -7.71 -26.24
N PRO A 59 9.41 -8.93 -26.21
CA PRO A 59 10.67 -9.19 -25.50
C PRO A 59 11.88 -8.36 -25.99
N TYR A 60 11.81 -7.75 -27.17
CA TYR A 60 12.88 -6.95 -27.76
C TYR A 60 12.59 -5.44 -27.74
N GLY A 61 11.47 -5.00 -27.15
CA GLY A 61 11.17 -3.57 -27.01
C GLY A 61 10.74 -2.88 -28.31
N LEU A 62 10.28 -3.61 -29.33
CA LEU A 62 10.06 -3.06 -30.68
C LEU A 62 8.63 -2.56 -30.92
N THR A 63 7.66 -3.06 -30.17
CA THR A 63 6.21 -2.90 -30.42
C THR A 63 5.45 -2.45 -29.17
N GLY A 64 6.11 -1.68 -28.31
CA GLY A 64 5.56 -1.19 -27.05
C GLY A 64 4.32 -0.32 -27.21
N LYS A 65 3.32 -0.55 -26.36
CA LYS A 65 2.08 0.25 -26.30
C LYS A 65 1.39 0.09 -24.95
N VAL A 66 0.51 1.03 -24.64
CA VAL A 66 -0.44 0.88 -23.53
C VAL A 66 -1.54 -0.10 -23.95
N GLN A 67 -1.83 -1.09 -23.10
CA GLN A 67 -2.93 -2.03 -23.33
C GLN A 67 -3.53 -2.58 -22.03
N PRO A 68 -4.81 -3.04 -22.05
CA PRO A 68 -5.41 -3.82 -20.98
C PRO A 68 -4.60 -5.09 -20.66
N VAL A 69 -4.51 -5.45 -19.37
CA VAL A 69 -3.78 -6.66 -18.92
C VAL A 69 -4.71 -7.59 -18.15
N ASN A 70 -4.89 -8.81 -18.67
CA ASN A 70 -5.63 -9.85 -17.95
C ASN A 70 -4.81 -10.38 -16.76
N PRO A 71 -5.41 -10.55 -15.57
CA PRO A 71 -4.70 -11.07 -14.41
C PRO A 71 -4.31 -12.53 -14.60
N ALA A 72 -3.08 -12.87 -14.19
CA ALA A 72 -2.58 -14.24 -14.13
C ALA A 72 -2.64 -14.73 -12.68
N TRP A 73 -3.32 -15.86 -12.46
CA TRP A 73 -3.55 -16.43 -11.12
C TRP A 73 -2.73 -17.70 -10.86
N GLY A 74 -2.05 -18.23 -11.89
CA GLY A 74 -1.14 -19.35 -11.75
C GLY A 74 0.24 -18.93 -11.27
N VAL A 75 1.19 -19.85 -11.37
CA VAL A 75 2.58 -19.65 -10.91
C VAL A 75 3.29 -18.57 -11.73
N GLU A 76 2.89 -18.41 -12.99
CA GLU A 76 3.37 -17.37 -13.90
C GLU A 76 3.07 -15.95 -13.42
N GLY A 77 2.09 -15.76 -12.53
CA GLY A 77 1.82 -14.47 -11.90
C GLY A 77 2.96 -13.97 -10.99
N PHE A 78 3.91 -14.85 -10.63
CA PHE A 78 5.11 -14.49 -9.86
C PHE A 78 6.35 -14.27 -10.73
N ASP A 79 6.24 -14.48 -12.05
CA ASP A 79 7.31 -14.13 -12.99
C ASP A 79 7.39 -12.61 -13.14
N PRO A 80 8.53 -11.96 -12.82
CA PRO A 80 8.67 -10.51 -12.89
C PRO A 80 8.51 -9.93 -14.30
N PHE A 81 8.51 -10.76 -15.34
CA PHE A 81 8.33 -10.34 -16.74
C PHE A 81 6.94 -10.62 -17.31
N ILE A 82 6.02 -11.20 -16.54
CA ILE A 82 4.63 -11.44 -16.95
C ILE A 82 3.72 -10.33 -16.37
N PRO A 83 3.19 -9.40 -17.18
CA PRO A 83 2.39 -8.28 -16.68
C PRO A 83 1.10 -8.71 -15.96
N GLY A 84 0.56 -9.89 -16.29
CA GLY A 84 -0.62 -10.45 -15.63
C GLY A 84 -0.47 -10.59 -14.12
N GLY A 85 0.77 -10.78 -13.63
CA GLY A 85 1.10 -10.79 -12.20
C GLY A 85 0.85 -9.44 -11.51
N ILE A 86 0.97 -8.32 -12.23
CA ILE A 86 0.74 -6.98 -11.67
C ILE A 86 -0.73 -6.79 -11.32
N ALA A 87 -1.64 -7.17 -12.23
CA ALA A 87 -3.07 -7.06 -12.00
C ALA A 87 -3.53 -7.97 -10.84
N SER A 88 -3.11 -9.24 -10.84
CA SER A 88 -3.47 -10.18 -9.76
C SER A 88 -2.88 -9.78 -8.42
N HIS A 89 -1.64 -9.27 -8.39
CA HIS A 89 -1.02 -8.72 -7.18
C HIS A 89 -1.86 -7.61 -6.55
N HIS A 90 -2.24 -6.59 -7.33
CA HIS A 90 -3.00 -5.44 -6.80
C HIS A 90 -4.41 -5.84 -6.33
N ILE A 91 -5.08 -6.72 -7.08
CA ILE A 91 -6.41 -7.22 -6.69
C ILE A 91 -6.32 -8.01 -5.38
N ALA A 92 -5.39 -8.95 -5.27
CA ALA A 92 -5.23 -9.79 -4.08
C ALA A 92 -4.75 -8.97 -2.87
N ALA A 93 -3.70 -8.17 -3.02
CA ALA A 93 -3.16 -7.34 -1.95
C ALA A 93 -4.15 -6.27 -1.49
N GLY A 94 -4.89 -5.65 -2.42
CA GLY A 94 -5.93 -4.69 -2.09
C GLY A 94 -7.06 -5.32 -1.29
N THR A 95 -7.53 -6.50 -1.69
CA THR A 95 -8.56 -7.26 -0.95
C THR A 95 -8.09 -7.58 0.47
N LEU A 96 -6.85 -8.09 0.61
CA LEU A 96 -6.28 -8.38 1.93
C LEU A 96 -6.10 -7.11 2.77
N GLY A 97 -5.68 -6.00 2.16
CA GLY A 97 -5.53 -4.69 2.82
C GLY A 97 -6.85 -4.17 3.39
N ILE A 98 -7.96 -4.35 2.66
CA ILE A 98 -9.31 -4.00 3.16
C ILE A 98 -9.65 -4.81 4.41
N LEU A 99 -9.48 -6.15 4.34
CA LEU A 99 -9.79 -7.03 5.48
C LEU A 99 -8.90 -6.73 6.69
N ALA A 100 -7.60 -6.52 6.47
CA ALA A 100 -6.66 -6.16 7.53
C ALA A 100 -6.96 -4.78 8.12
N GLY A 101 -7.33 -3.79 7.29
CA GLY A 101 -7.77 -2.48 7.74
C GLY A 101 -9.00 -2.57 8.66
N LEU A 102 -10.02 -3.34 8.26
CA LEU A 102 -11.20 -3.61 9.09
C LEU A 102 -10.85 -4.32 10.41
N PHE A 103 -9.92 -5.28 10.37
CA PHE A 103 -9.41 -5.92 11.58
C PHE A 103 -8.77 -4.92 12.54
N HIS A 104 -7.89 -4.05 12.03
CA HIS A 104 -7.21 -3.03 12.83
C HIS A 104 -8.15 -1.93 13.36
N LEU A 105 -9.30 -1.71 12.72
CA LEU A 105 -10.37 -0.86 13.26
C LEU A 105 -11.20 -1.56 14.34
N SER A 106 -11.38 -2.87 14.22
CA SER A 106 -12.25 -3.65 15.10
C SER A 106 -11.54 -4.15 16.37
N VAL A 107 -10.22 -4.25 16.35
CA VAL A 107 -9.44 -4.93 17.41
C VAL A 107 -8.39 -3.99 18.01
N ARG A 108 -8.37 -3.88 19.34
CA ARG A 108 -7.32 -3.15 20.07
C ARG A 108 -6.03 -3.98 20.15
N PRO A 109 -4.84 -3.34 20.14
CA PRO A 109 -3.59 -4.06 20.32
C PRO A 109 -3.54 -4.79 21.66
N PRO A 110 -3.00 -6.03 21.71
CA PRO A 110 -2.69 -6.70 22.97
C PRO A 110 -1.76 -5.86 23.85
N GLN A 111 -2.01 -5.85 25.16
CA GLN A 111 -1.25 -5.02 26.11
C GLN A 111 0.28 -5.26 26.03
N ARG A 112 0.70 -6.52 25.85
CA ARG A 112 2.11 -6.89 25.72
C ARG A 112 2.77 -6.22 24.51
N LEU A 113 2.09 -6.22 23.36
CA LEU A 113 2.59 -5.58 22.14
C LEU A 113 2.55 -4.06 22.26
N TYR A 114 1.47 -3.50 22.79
CA TYR A 114 1.35 -2.05 22.98
C TYR A 114 2.51 -1.49 23.81
N LYS A 115 2.85 -2.17 24.93
CA LYS A 115 3.99 -1.79 25.77
C LYS A 115 5.33 -2.10 25.11
N GLY A 116 5.50 -3.32 24.58
CA GLY A 116 6.77 -3.78 24.01
C GLY A 116 7.23 -2.93 22.82
N LEU A 117 6.30 -2.53 21.95
CA LEU A 117 6.56 -1.70 20.77
C LEU A 117 6.36 -0.21 21.01
N ARG A 118 6.02 0.21 22.24
CA ARG A 118 5.79 1.61 22.62
C ARG A 118 4.78 2.32 21.70
N MET A 119 3.63 1.68 21.44
CA MET A 119 2.64 2.15 20.47
C MET A 119 1.94 3.49 20.80
N GLY A 120 2.25 4.09 21.97
CA GLY A 120 1.84 5.45 22.30
C GLY A 120 2.83 6.54 21.85
N ASN A 121 4.03 6.17 21.38
CA ASN A 121 5.02 7.11 20.85
C ASN A 121 5.00 7.07 19.31
N ILE A 122 4.77 8.22 18.66
CA ILE A 122 4.76 8.33 17.20
C ILE A 122 6.10 7.95 16.54
N GLU A 123 7.22 8.08 17.26
CA GLU A 123 8.54 7.71 16.73
C GLU A 123 8.66 6.20 16.44
N THR A 124 7.85 5.35 17.08
CA THR A 124 7.80 3.91 16.74
C THR A 124 7.21 3.68 15.34
N VAL A 125 6.21 4.50 14.97
CA VAL A 125 5.61 4.50 13.63
C VAL A 125 6.62 5.06 12.63
N LEU A 126 7.35 6.12 12.99
CA LEU A 126 8.43 6.64 12.15
C LEU A 126 9.51 5.59 11.88
N SER A 127 9.99 4.92 12.93
CA SER A 127 11.03 3.89 12.84
C SER A 127 10.61 2.72 11.93
N SER A 128 9.43 2.15 12.17
CA SER A 128 8.90 1.06 11.34
C SER A 128 8.58 1.48 9.91
N SER A 129 8.10 2.71 9.70
CA SER A 129 7.85 3.26 8.36
C SER A 129 9.14 3.45 7.56
N ILE A 130 10.22 3.94 8.17
CA ILE A 130 11.53 4.06 7.51
C ILE A 130 12.02 2.69 7.03
N ALA A 131 11.89 1.65 7.87
CA ALA A 131 12.27 0.29 7.49
C ALA A 131 11.46 -0.22 6.29
N ALA A 132 10.14 0.01 6.27
CA ALA A 132 9.28 -0.37 5.15
C ALA A 132 9.62 0.39 3.85
N VAL A 133 9.89 1.69 3.94
CA VAL A 133 10.28 2.52 2.79
C VAL A 133 11.64 2.09 2.25
N PHE A 134 12.61 1.81 3.12
CA PHE A 134 13.92 1.30 2.71
C PHE A 134 13.80 -0.05 1.98
N PHE A 135 12.99 -0.97 2.51
CA PHE A 135 12.71 -2.23 1.83
C PHE A 135 12.13 -2.01 0.42
N ALA A 136 11.12 -1.16 0.29
CA ALA A 136 10.54 -0.82 -1.01
C ALA A 136 11.58 -0.22 -1.98
N ALA A 137 12.44 0.67 -1.48
CA ALA A 137 13.51 1.29 -2.26
C ALA A 137 14.49 0.25 -2.84
N PHE A 138 14.87 -0.75 -2.05
CA PHE A 138 15.76 -1.83 -2.53
C PHE A 138 15.09 -2.73 -3.56
N VAL A 139 13.80 -3.04 -3.38
CA VAL A 139 13.04 -3.83 -4.36
C VAL A 139 12.98 -3.10 -5.70
N VAL A 140 12.60 -1.81 -5.70
CA VAL A 140 12.50 -1.05 -6.96
C VAL A 140 13.86 -0.78 -7.60
N ALA A 141 14.93 -0.62 -6.80
CA ALA A 141 16.29 -0.53 -7.31
C ALA A 141 16.70 -1.83 -8.03
N GLY A 142 16.35 -3.00 -7.45
CA GLY A 142 16.59 -4.30 -8.06
C GLY A 142 15.83 -4.48 -9.38
N THR A 143 14.53 -4.19 -9.41
CA THR A 143 13.72 -4.34 -10.64
C THR A 143 14.13 -3.33 -11.72
N MET A 144 14.62 -2.15 -11.35
CA MET A 144 15.18 -1.19 -12.30
C MET A 144 16.51 -1.69 -12.87
N TRP A 145 17.37 -2.28 -12.05
CA TRP A 145 18.68 -2.75 -12.48
C TRP A 145 18.63 -4.00 -13.36
N TYR A 146 17.74 -4.96 -13.03
CA TYR A 146 17.66 -6.25 -13.72
C TYR A 146 16.55 -6.33 -14.79
N GLY A 147 15.65 -5.34 -14.83
CA GLY A 147 14.47 -5.36 -15.69
C GLY A 147 13.29 -6.12 -15.09
N SER A 148 12.09 -5.73 -15.49
CA SER A 148 10.81 -6.33 -15.12
C SER A 148 9.72 -5.85 -16.08
N ALA A 149 8.51 -6.41 -15.98
CA ALA A 149 7.33 -5.90 -16.67
C ALA A 149 6.99 -4.43 -16.34
N THR A 150 7.52 -3.89 -15.24
CA THR A 150 7.32 -2.48 -14.82
C THR A 150 8.48 -1.56 -15.16
N THR A 151 9.56 -2.08 -15.74
CA THR A 151 10.76 -1.34 -16.13
C THR A 151 11.15 -1.70 -17.57
N PRO A 152 10.27 -1.40 -18.55
CA PRO A 152 10.53 -1.68 -19.96
C PRO A 152 11.76 -0.91 -20.45
N ILE A 153 12.50 -1.52 -21.38
CA ILE A 153 13.62 -0.88 -22.12
C ILE A 153 13.10 0.21 -23.07
#